data_AF-A0A1E5VHU8-F1
#
_entry.id   AF-A0A1E5VHU8-F1
#
_cell.length_a   1.000
_cell.length_b   1.000
_cell.length_c   1.000
_cell.angle_alpha   90.00
_cell.angle_beta   90.00
_cell.angle_gamma   90.00
#
_symmetry.space_group_name_H-M   'P 1'
#
loop_
_entity.id
_entity.type
_entity.pdbx_description
1 polymer ?
#
loop_
_entity_poly.entity_id
_entity_poly.type
_entity_poly.pdbx_seq_one_letter_code
_entity_poly.pdbx_strand_id
1 'polypeptide(L)'
;LSAALQLLEEAFVKLSQGKHYFGGDSVGYLDIALVSHVGWVKAVEKIAGVALLDKAKAPNLVAWAGRLCAHPAVVDAIPDADKFVEFIVKYGSFLKPINGPK
;
A
#
# COMPACT_ATOMS: atom_id res chain seq x y z
N LEU A 1 5.84 -8.10 7.84
CA LEU A 1 4.77 -7.39 7.11
C LEU A 1 3.39 -7.59 7.72
N SER A 2 3.01 -8.80 8.15
CA SER A 2 1.67 -9.09 8.71
C SER A 2 1.31 -8.26 9.95
N ALA A 3 2.21 -8.15 10.93
CA ALA A 3 1.95 -7.37 12.15
C ALA A 3 1.77 -5.86 11.86
N ALA A 4 2.57 -5.30 10.96
CA ALA A 4 2.43 -3.90 10.56
C ALA A 4 1.10 -3.63 9.85
N LEU A 5 0.65 -4.55 8.98
CA LEU A 5 -0.64 -4.46 8.31
C LEU A 5 -1.82 -4.59 9.29
N GLN A 6 -1.72 -5.48 10.28
CA GLN A 6 -2.73 -5.59 11.35
C GLN A 6 -2.83 -4.30 12.16
N LEU A 7 -1.69 -3.74 12.57
CA LEU A 7 -1.66 -2.45 13.26
C LEU A 7 -2.26 -1.33 12.41
N LEU A 8 -1.99 -1.33 11.10
CA LEU A 8 -2.54 -0.34 10.19
C LEU A 8 -4.05 -0.50 9.98
N GLU A 9 -4.54 -1.74 9.92
CA GLU A 9 -5.97 -2.07 9.84
C GLU A 9 -6.70 -1.59 11.10
N GLU A 10 -6.16 -1.88 12.29
CA GLU A 10 -6.68 -1.39 13.57
C GLU A 10 -6.66 0.13 13.65
N ALA A 11 -5.56 0.76 13.22
CA ALA A 11 -5.44 2.21 13.15
C ALA A 11 -6.47 2.81 12.18
N PHE A 12 -6.71 2.18 11.03
CA PHE A 12 -7.73 2.62 10.09
C PHE A 12 -9.12 2.58 10.73
N VAL A 13 -9.50 1.48 11.36
CA VAL A 13 -10.80 1.36 12.05
C VAL A 13 -10.97 2.45 13.11
N LYS A 14 -9.93 2.68 13.92
CA LYS A 14 -9.96 3.67 14.99
C LYS A 14 -10.03 5.12 14.49
N LEU A 15 -9.23 5.45 13.48
CA LEU A 15 -9.07 6.84 13.00
C LEU A 15 -10.18 7.23 12.01
N SER A 16 -10.60 6.31 11.14
CA SER A 16 -11.69 6.57 10.20
C SER A 16 -13.04 6.71 10.89
N GLN A 17 -13.21 6.13 12.09
CA GLN A 17 -14.50 6.08 12.78
C GLN A 17 -15.64 5.52 11.90
N GLY A 18 -15.32 4.50 11.08
CA GLY A 18 -16.27 3.89 10.15
C GLY A 18 -16.45 4.64 8.83
N LYS A 19 -15.68 5.70 8.58
CA LYS A 19 -15.69 6.46 7.32
C LYS A 19 -14.72 5.88 6.29
N HIS A 20 -14.65 6.54 5.14
CA HIS A 20 -14.02 5.98 3.95
C HIS A 20 -12.50 6.13 3.94
N TYR A 21 -11.98 7.11 4.67
CA TYR A 21 -10.58 7.53 4.70
C TYR A 21 -10.05 7.61 6.14
N PHE A 22 -8.73 7.63 6.31
CA PHE A 22 -8.12 7.95 7.61
C PHE A 22 -8.47 9.36 8.07
N GLY A 23 -8.66 10.29 7.13
CA GLY A 23 -9.20 11.63 7.39
C GLY A 23 -10.71 11.69 7.66
N GLY A 24 -11.39 10.55 7.76
CA GLY A 24 -12.84 10.49 7.96
C GLY A 24 -13.59 10.57 6.62
N ASP A 25 -14.36 11.65 6.44
CA ASP A 25 -15.20 11.87 5.26
C ASP A 25 -14.41 12.29 4.01
N SER A 26 -13.20 12.83 4.19
CA SER A 26 -12.33 13.29 3.12
C SER A 26 -10.91 12.71 3.23
N VAL A 27 -10.18 12.71 2.11
CA VAL A 27 -8.77 12.34 2.06
C VAL A 27 -7.97 13.23 3.02
N GLY A 28 -7.29 12.61 3.98
CA GLY A 28 -6.44 13.29 4.97
C GLY A 28 -4.95 13.02 4.76
N TYR A 29 -4.15 13.49 5.72
CA TYR A 29 -2.69 13.36 5.66
C TYR A 29 -2.21 11.90 5.56
N LEU A 30 -2.75 11.01 6.41
CA LEU A 30 -2.36 9.60 6.42
C LEU A 30 -2.76 8.90 5.13
N ASP A 31 -3.89 9.27 4.53
CA ASP A 31 -4.31 8.75 3.24
C ASP A 31 -3.26 9.04 2.17
N ILE A 32 -2.80 10.29 2.08
CA ILE A 32 -1.79 10.74 1.12
C ILE A 32 -0.43 10.06 1.38
N ALA A 33 -0.03 9.95 2.65
CA ALA A 33 1.24 9.32 3.00
C ALA A 33 1.27 7.83 2.62
N LEU A 34 0.16 7.12 2.83
CA LEU A 34 0.09 5.67 2.62
C LEU A 34 -0.20 5.29 1.16
N VAL A 35 -0.91 6.14 0.40
CA VAL A 35 -1.32 5.75 -0.95
C VAL A 35 -0.14 5.52 -1.89
N SER A 36 0.96 6.25 -1.71
CA SER A 36 2.21 6.06 -2.47
C SER A 36 2.80 4.66 -2.31
N HIS A 37 2.49 3.98 -1.20
CA HIS A 37 2.99 2.63 -0.92
C HIS A 37 2.13 1.54 -1.57
N VAL A 38 0.90 1.84 -1.98
CA VAL A 38 -0.02 0.85 -2.57
C VAL A 38 0.53 0.28 -3.88
N GLY A 39 1.14 1.12 -4.72
CA GLY A 39 1.78 0.69 -5.97
C GLY A 39 2.94 -0.30 -5.71
N TRP A 40 3.80 0.03 -4.74
CA TRP A 40 4.91 -0.83 -4.32
C TRP A 40 4.45 -2.16 -3.72
N VAL A 41 3.40 -2.14 -2.89
CA VAL A 41 2.83 -3.36 -2.31
C VAL A 41 2.37 -4.29 -3.44
N LYS A 42 1.60 -3.80 -4.41
CA LYS A 42 1.16 -4.60 -5.57
C LYS A 42 2.32 -5.16 -6.39
N ALA A 43 3.39 -4.39 -6.56
CA ALA A 43 4.59 -4.87 -7.26
C ALA A 43 5.28 -6.01 -6.52
N VAL A 44 5.43 -5.90 -5.19
CA VAL A 44 5.99 -6.97 -4.36
C VAL A 44 5.09 -8.20 -4.38
N GLU A 45 3.77 -8.04 -4.33
CA GLU A 45 2.81 -9.15 -4.47
C GLU A 45 3.01 -9.90 -5.79
N LYS A 46 3.18 -9.17 -6.91
CA LYS A 46 3.46 -9.78 -8.23
C LYS A 46 4.80 -10.52 -8.26
N ILE A 47 5.86 -9.92 -7.71
CA ILE A 47 7.22 -10.50 -7.75
C ILE A 47 7.33 -11.73 -6.84
N ALA A 48 6.80 -11.65 -5.62
CA ALA A 48 6.93 -12.68 -4.61
C ALA A 48 5.81 -13.73 -4.67
N GLY A 49 4.74 -13.49 -5.46
CA GLY A 49 3.60 -14.40 -5.57
C GLY A 49 2.80 -14.53 -4.28
N VAL A 50 2.81 -13.51 -3.43
CA VAL A 50 2.10 -13.50 -2.14
C VAL A 50 1.07 -12.38 -2.10
N ALA A 51 -0.03 -12.59 -1.39
CA ALA A 51 -0.96 -11.52 -1.06
C ALA A 51 -0.52 -10.83 0.24
N LEU A 52 -0.05 -9.59 0.14
CA LEU A 52 0.33 -8.77 1.27
C LEU A 52 -0.88 -8.03 1.80
N LEU A 53 -1.60 -7.30 0.94
CA LEU A 53 -2.84 -6.61 1.28
C LEU A 53 -4.03 -7.55 1.04
N ASP A 54 -4.09 -8.59 1.86
CA ASP A 54 -5.11 -9.64 1.79
C ASP A 54 -6.43 -9.18 2.43
N LYS A 55 -7.52 -9.29 1.67
CA LYS A 55 -8.89 -8.95 2.14
C LYS A 55 -9.31 -9.77 3.37
N ALA A 56 -8.81 -10.99 3.53
CA ALA A 56 -9.09 -11.81 4.71
C ALA A 56 -8.45 -11.25 5.99
N LYS A 57 -7.35 -10.49 5.86
CA LYS A 57 -6.55 -9.99 6.99
C LYS A 57 -6.72 -8.49 7.23
N ALA A 58 -6.94 -7.73 6.16
CA ALA A 58 -7.04 -6.28 6.18
C ALA A 58 -8.19 -5.78 5.27
N PRO A 59 -9.44 -6.20 5.53
CA PRO A 59 -10.57 -5.89 4.65
C PRO A 59 -10.82 -4.38 4.49
N ASN A 60 -10.63 -3.59 5.54
CA ASN A 60 -10.88 -2.15 5.49
C ASN A 60 -9.78 -1.43 4.71
N LEU A 61 -8.51 -1.81 4.89
CA LEU A 61 -7.41 -1.26 4.11
C LEU A 61 -7.50 -1.64 2.63
N VAL A 62 -7.95 -2.85 2.29
CA VAL A 62 -8.22 -3.21 0.88
C VAL A 62 -9.27 -2.28 0.27
N ALA A 63 -10.38 -2.05 0.98
CA ALA A 63 -11.44 -1.16 0.51
C ALA A 63 -10.96 0.29 0.41
N TRP A 64 -10.20 0.76 1.39
CA TRP A 64 -9.59 2.09 1.41
C TRP A 64 -8.63 2.28 0.23
N ALA A 65 -7.70 1.34 0.00
CA ALA A 65 -6.73 1.43 -1.09
C ALA A 65 -7.43 1.45 -2.46
N GLY A 66 -8.46 0.61 -2.65
CA GLY A 66 -9.27 0.63 -3.87
C GLY A 66 -9.95 1.98 -4.11
N ARG A 67 -10.59 2.54 -3.09
CA ARG A 67 -11.24 3.87 -3.19
C ARG A 67 -10.24 4.98 -3.45
N LEU A 68 -9.12 4.99 -2.74
CA LEU A 68 -8.15 6.08 -2.83
C LEU A 68 -7.38 6.05 -4.15
N CYS A 69 -7.01 4.87 -4.66
CA CYS A 69 -6.42 4.74 -5.99
C CYS A 69 -7.38 5.17 -7.12
N ALA A 70 -8.70 5.02 -6.93
CA ALA A 70 -9.71 5.49 -7.88
C ALA A 70 -10.06 6.98 -7.71
N HIS A 71 -9.52 7.66 -6.70
CA HIS A 71 -9.81 9.07 -6.46
C HIS A 71 -9.20 9.94 -7.57
N PRO A 72 -9.92 10.95 -8.11
CA PRO A 72 -9.43 11.76 -9.24
C PRO A 72 -8.06 12.42 -9.01
N ALA A 73 -7.76 12.81 -7.77
CA ALA A 73 -6.46 13.39 -7.42
C ALA A 73 -5.29 12.39 -7.36
N VAL A 74 -5.57 11.09 -7.44
CA VAL A 74 -4.61 10.00 -7.19
C VAL A 74 -4.46 9.07 -8.39
N VAL A 75 -5.53 8.84 -9.14
CA VAL A 75 -5.59 7.86 -10.23
C VAL A 75 -4.46 8.03 -11.25
N ASP A 76 -4.07 9.27 -11.55
CA ASP A 76 -2.98 9.57 -12.49
C ASP A 76 -1.60 9.71 -11.81
N ALA A 77 -1.57 9.75 -10.47
CA ALA A 77 -0.34 9.97 -9.69
C ALA A 77 0.39 8.66 -9.36
N ILE A 78 -0.32 7.53 -9.34
CA ILE A 78 0.25 6.22 -8.96
C ILE A 78 0.48 5.39 -10.23
N PRO A 79 1.74 5.05 -10.56
CA PRO A 79 2.04 4.15 -11.66
C PRO A 79 1.41 2.77 -11.47
N ASP A 80 1.14 2.08 -12.58
CA ASP A 80 0.76 0.68 -12.54
C ASP A 80 1.83 -0.18 -11.87
N ALA A 81 1.39 -1.26 -11.22
CA ALA A 81 2.28 -2.22 -10.55
C ALA A 81 3.39 -2.74 -11.49
N ASP A 82 3.12 -2.88 -12.79
CA ASP A 82 4.11 -3.35 -13.76
C ASP A 82 5.27 -2.37 -13.94
N LYS A 83 5.03 -1.06 -13.89
CA LYS A 83 6.09 -0.05 -13.93
C LYS A 83 6.99 -0.12 -12.69
N PHE A 84 6.40 -0.42 -11.53
CA PHE A 84 7.17 -0.67 -10.31
C PHE A 84 7.97 -1.96 -10.39
N VAL A 85 7.41 -3.03 -10.95
CA VAL A 85 8.14 -4.29 -11.18
C VAL A 85 9.30 -4.07 -12.15
N GLU A 86 9.08 -3.38 -13.28
CA GLU A 86 10.13 -3.00 -14.22
C GLU A 86 11.23 -2.19 -13.53
N PHE A 87 10.86 -1.23 -12.69
CA PHE A 87 11.82 -0.45 -11.90
C PHE A 87 12.64 -1.37 -10.98
N ILE A 88 12.00 -2.26 -10.22
CA ILE A 88 12.70 -3.21 -9.32
C ILE A 88 13.61 -4.14 -10.11
N VAL A 89 13.17 -4.67 -11.25
CA VAL A 89 13.99 -5.58 -12.08
C VAL A 89 15.17 -4.82 -12.68
N LYS A 90 14.95 -3.60 -13.18
CA LYS A 90 15.97 -2.78 -13.83
C LYS A 90 17.01 -2.24 -12.86
N TYR A 91 16.60 -1.86 -11.65
CA TYR A 91 17.47 -1.22 -10.66
C TYR A 91 17.77 -2.11 -9.44
N GLY A 92 17.20 -3.31 -9.37
CA GLY A 92 17.37 -4.26 -8.26
C GLY A 92 18.79 -4.80 -8.13
N SER A 93 19.60 -4.73 -9.19
CA SER A 93 21.04 -4.99 -9.14
C SER A 93 21.82 -3.98 -8.28
N PHE A 94 21.23 -2.83 -7.93
CA PHE A 94 21.79 -1.85 -6.99
C PHE A 94 21.29 -2.03 -5.54
N LEU A 95 20.21 -2.78 -5.33
CA LEU A 95 19.72 -3.11 -3.99
C LEU A 95 20.51 -4.31 -3.46
N LYS A 96 21.67 -4.05 -2.85
CA LYS A 96 22.35 -5.07 -2.03
C LYS A 96 21.36 -5.64 -1.01
N PRO A 97 21.46 -6.94 -0.65
CA PRO A 97 20.66 -7.50 0.41
C PRO A 97 20.78 -6.63 1.66
N ILE A 98 19.65 -6.27 2.28
CA ILE A 98 19.58 -5.47 3.51
C ILE A 98 20.23 -6.22 4.70
N ASN A 99 20.64 -7.47 4.49
CA ASN A 99 21.48 -8.26 5.39
C ASN A 99 22.91 -8.39 4.84
N GLY A 100 23.72 -7.34 5.05
CA GLY A 100 25.17 -7.53 5.20
C GLY A 100 25.47 -8.15 6.57
N PRO A 101 26.59 -8.89 6.74
CA PRO A 101 26.91 -9.55 8.01
C PRO A 101 27.03 -8.52 9.14
N LYS A 102 26.54 -8.91 10.32
CA LYS A 102 26.66 -8.14 11.58
C LYS A 102 28.09 -7.75 11.89
#